data_AF-X1JST7-F1
#
_entry.id   AF-X1JST7-F1
#
_cell.length_a   1.000
_cell.length_b   1.000
_cell.length_c   1.000
_cell.angle_alpha   90.00
_cell.angle_beta   90.00
_cell.angle_gamma   90.00
#
_symmetry.space_group_name_H-M   'P 1'
#
loop_
_entity.id
_entity.type
_entity.pdbx_description
1 polymer ?
#
loop_
_entity_poly.entity_id
_entity_poly.type
_entity_poly.pdbx_seq_one_letter_code
_entity_poly.pdbx_strand_id
1 'polypeptide(L)'
;VTFNQIINCNTAIEVGTSYWNTIRDNYLDNNYRGMYIQTGQIGDMNNIIMRNIISNNNEGIYTTSPYTRANTIYLNNFINNGVNAENNGGSNYWDNGSIGNYWDDYGGVDANDDGIGDTQYIIPGIAGDQDNFPIWWDVPQFGIVNPRQNQLFSNLPPNFTITIYEGLPDTIWYTLGLNMTKYNVNSNGTIDYDAWASSSEGYVEIRFYINDTRNYVNNEQVIVRKDIS
;
A
#
# COMPACT_ATOMS: atom_id res chain seq x y z
N VAL A 1 2.09 -12.55 -24.82
CA VAL A 1 1.53 -13.63 -23.98
C VAL A 1 0.52 -13.03 -23.01
N THR A 2 -0.77 -13.42 -23.09
CA THR A 2 -1.82 -12.79 -22.28
C THR A 2 -2.88 -13.76 -21.78
N PHE A 3 -3.46 -13.50 -20.61
CA PHE A 3 -4.57 -14.26 -20.03
C PHE A 3 -4.28 -15.74 -19.79
N ASN A 4 -3.05 -16.06 -19.37
CA ASN A 4 -2.67 -17.42 -19.01
C ASN A 4 -2.64 -17.58 -17.49
N GLN A 5 -3.02 -18.77 -17.02
CA GLN A 5 -2.82 -19.24 -15.66
C GLN A 5 -1.82 -20.40 -15.71
N ILE A 6 -0.61 -20.19 -15.18
CA ILE A 6 0.48 -21.16 -15.26
C ILE A 6 0.97 -21.45 -13.84
N ILE A 7 0.80 -22.70 -13.41
CA ILE A 7 0.98 -23.11 -12.02
C ILE A 7 1.76 -24.41 -11.89
N ASN A 8 2.48 -24.60 -10.77
CA ASN A 8 3.18 -25.84 -10.42
C ASN A 8 4.23 -26.30 -11.45
N CYS A 9 4.88 -25.36 -12.14
CA CYS A 9 5.92 -25.62 -13.12
C CYS A 9 7.30 -25.21 -12.60
N ASN A 10 8.36 -25.66 -13.28
CA ASN A 10 9.71 -25.18 -12.98
C ASN A 10 9.90 -23.71 -13.42
N THR A 11 9.48 -23.36 -14.62
CA THR A 11 9.44 -21.99 -15.13
C THR A 11 8.08 -21.76 -15.76
N ALA A 12 7.32 -20.77 -15.32
CA ALA A 12 6.00 -20.50 -15.90
C ALA A 12 6.09 -19.80 -17.26
N ILE A 13 6.87 -18.72 -17.39
CA ILE A 13 7.16 -18.08 -18.67
C ILE A 13 8.67 -17.95 -18.86
N GLU A 14 9.16 -18.44 -20.00
CA GLU A 14 10.52 -18.18 -20.46
C GLU A 14 10.48 -17.18 -21.62
N VAL A 15 11.26 -16.11 -21.51
CA VAL A 15 11.46 -15.11 -22.56
C VAL A 15 12.90 -15.24 -23.01
N GLY A 16 13.12 -15.65 -24.27
CA GLY A 16 14.45 -15.75 -24.80
C GLY A 16 14.56 -15.40 -26.27
N THR A 17 15.66 -14.71 -26.60
CA THR A 17 15.97 -14.20 -27.95
C THR A 17 14.78 -13.48 -28.60
N SER A 18 14.14 -12.60 -27.83
CA SER A 18 12.81 -12.05 -28.10
C SER A 18 12.81 -10.52 -27.96
N TYR A 19 12.22 -9.85 -28.95
CA TYR A 19 12.10 -8.40 -29.00
C TYR A 19 10.65 -7.96 -29.17
N TRP A 20 10.29 -6.81 -28.59
CA TRP A 20 8.99 -6.16 -28.84
C TRP A 20 7.77 -7.01 -28.48
N ASN A 21 7.91 -7.90 -27.49
CA ASN A 21 6.79 -8.69 -27.00
C ASN A 21 6.09 -7.97 -25.85
N THR A 22 4.78 -8.19 -25.76
CA THR A 22 3.99 -7.79 -24.59
C THR A 22 3.54 -9.02 -23.83
N ILE A 23 3.93 -9.09 -22.55
CA ILE A 23 3.54 -10.13 -21.60
C ILE A 23 2.69 -9.47 -20.54
N ARG A 24 1.38 -9.72 -20.58
CA ARG A 24 0.45 -9.01 -19.71
C ARG A 24 -0.73 -9.83 -19.27
N ASP A 25 -1.31 -9.47 -18.14
CA ASP A 25 -2.57 -10.05 -17.67
C ASP A 25 -2.45 -11.59 -17.51
N ASN A 26 -1.30 -12.09 -17.02
CA ASN A 26 -1.08 -13.51 -16.69
C ASN A 26 -1.01 -13.72 -15.17
N TYR A 27 -1.37 -14.93 -14.73
CA TYR A 27 -1.27 -15.40 -13.35
C TYR A 27 -0.23 -16.51 -13.25
N LEU A 28 0.92 -16.20 -12.65
CA LEU A 28 2.10 -17.06 -12.56
C LEU A 28 2.29 -17.46 -11.09
N ASP A 29 1.78 -18.63 -10.71
CA ASP A 29 1.60 -18.99 -9.30
C ASP A 29 2.22 -20.34 -8.91
N ASN A 30 2.89 -20.41 -7.76
CA ASN A 30 3.47 -21.64 -7.21
C ASN A 30 4.43 -22.37 -8.17
N ASN A 31 5.31 -21.62 -8.84
CA ASN A 31 6.37 -22.15 -9.70
C ASN A 31 7.74 -22.00 -9.03
N TYR A 32 8.76 -22.71 -9.53
CA TYR A 32 10.12 -22.39 -9.09
C TYR A 32 10.53 -20.99 -9.59
N ARG A 33 10.31 -20.69 -10.88
CA ARG A 33 10.39 -19.34 -11.47
C ARG A 33 9.05 -18.92 -12.04
N GLY A 34 8.57 -17.73 -11.66
CA GLY A 34 7.43 -17.09 -12.31
C GLY A 34 7.78 -16.72 -13.75
N MET A 35 8.83 -15.92 -13.93
CA MET A 35 9.35 -15.57 -15.25
C MET A 35 10.87 -15.64 -15.28
N TYR A 36 11.40 -16.22 -16.36
CA TYR A 36 12.83 -16.26 -16.62
C TYR A 36 13.15 -15.56 -17.94
N ILE A 37 13.90 -14.46 -17.87
CA ILE A 37 14.28 -13.66 -19.05
C ILE A 37 15.75 -13.89 -19.34
N GLN A 38 16.04 -14.62 -20.41
CA GLN A 38 17.39 -15.05 -20.74
C GLN A 38 17.70 -15.11 -22.24
N THR A 39 18.93 -14.76 -22.59
CA THR A 39 19.44 -14.94 -23.95
C THR A 39 20.88 -15.44 -23.95
N GLY A 40 21.18 -16.28 -24.95
CA GLY A 40 22.51 -16.81 -25.19
C GLY A 40 23.44 -15.90 -26.00
N GLN A 41 22.93 -15.06 -26.92
CA GLN A 41 23.80 -14.31 -27.86
C GLN A 41 23.22 -13.00 -28.41
N ILE A 42 21.88 -12.89 -28.52
CA ILE A 42 21.18 -11.75 -29.12
C ILE A 42 20.09 -11.33 -28.13
N GLY A 43 20.26 -10.14 -27.53
CA GLY A 43 19.60 -9.74 -26.28
C GLY A 43 18.08 -9.69 -26.26
N ASP A 44 17.43 -10.07 -25.16
CA ASP A 44 16.02 -9.77 -24.94
C ASP A 44 15.86 -8.30 -24.60
N MET A 45 15.30 -7.53 -25.54
CA MET A 45 15.17 -6.08 -25.38
C MET A 45 13.81 -5.57 -25.84
N ASN A 46 13.39 -4.45 -25.24
CA ASN A 46 12.16 -3.74 -25.57
C ASN A 46 10.90 -4.62 -25.43
N ASN A 47 10.92 -5.60 -24.52
CA ASN A 47 9.70 -6.30 -24.14
C ASN A 47 8.99 -5.50 -23.04
N ILE A 48 7.67 -5.60 -23.03
CA ILE A 48 6.82 -4.96 -22.02
C ILE A 48 6.17 -6.04 -21.18
N ILE A 49 6.42 -6.01 -19.87
CA ILE A 49 5.87 -6.95 -18.90
C ILE A 49 4.99 -6.15 -17.94
N MET A 50 3.67 -6.30 -18.04
CA MET A 50 2.76 -5.48 -17.24
C MET A 50 1.49 -6.20 -16.80
N ARG A 51 0.90 -5.83 -15.67
CA ARG A 51 -0.36 -6.40 -15.18
C ARG A 51 -0.33 -7.92 -15.02
N ASN A 52 0.83 -8.50 -14.73
CA ASN A 52 0.92 -9.89 -14.32
C ASN A 52 0.81 -10.00 -12.81
N ILE A 53 0.18 -11.05 -12.33
CA ILE A 53 0.21 -11.44 -10.92
C ILE A 53 1.23 -12.57 -10.81
N ILE A 54 2.30 -12.32 -10.08
CA ILE A 54 3.45 -13.21 -9.93
C ILE A 54 3.53 -13.56 -8.45
N SER A 55 3.00 -14.72 -8.09
CA SER A 55 2.77 -15.07 -6.69
C SER A 55 3.28 -16.44 -6.28
N ASN A 56 3.66 -16.59 -5.01
CA ASN A 56 4.04 -17.89 -4.42
C ASN A 56 5.17 -18.63 -5.17
N ASN A 57 5.99 -17.95 -5.96
CA ASN A 57 7.10 -18.58 -6.67
C ASN A 57 8.38 -18.55 -5.82
N ASN A 58 9.34 -19.44 -6.05
CA ASN A 58 10.65 -19.30 -5.38
C ASN A 58 11.38 -18.04 -5.87
N GLU A 59 11.31 -17.77 -7.17
CA GLU A 59 11.81 -16.57 -7.83
C GLU A 59 10.67 -15.96 -8.69
N GLY A 60 10.34 -14.68 -8.50
CA GLY A 60 9.28 -14.00 -9.25
C GLY A 60 9.68 -13.70 -10.68
N ILE A 61 10.49 -12.66 -10.92
CA ILE A 61 11.19 -12.45 -12.20
C ILE A 61 12.69 -12.58 -11.98
N TYR A 62 13.32 -13.48 -12.72
CA TYR A 62 14.77 -13.64 -12.75
C TYR A 62 15.31 -13.32 -14.15
N THR A 63 16.28 -12.40 -14.23
CA THR A 63 16.94 -12.08 -15.52
C THR A 63 18.40 -12.50 -15.50
N THR A 64 18.90 -12.93 -16.66
CA THR A 64 20.32 -13.25 -16.83
C THR A 64 20.85 -12.65 -18.12
N SER A 65 22.18 -12.64 -18.25
CA SER A 65 22.92 -12.19 -19.43
C SER A 65 22.94 -10.66 -19.57
N PRO A 66 24.10 -10.02 -19.79
CA PRO A 66 24.21 -8.57 -19.95
C PRO A 66 23.46 -8.05 -21.19
N TYR A 67 23.02 -8.95 -22.07
CA TYR A 67 22.24 -8.63 -23.26
C TYR A 67 20.72 -8.53 -22.99
N THR A 68 20.23 -9.04 -21.85
CA THR A 68 18.84 -8.84 -21.42
C THR A 68 18.70 -7.46 -20.80
N ARG A 69 18.23 -6.50 -21.58
CA ARG A 69 18.23 -5.08 -21.19
C ARG A 69 17.11 -4.30 -21.86
N ALA A 70 16.79 -3.13 -21.34
CA ALA A 70 15.77 -2.23 -21.87
C ALA A 70 14.39 -2.91 -22.02
N ASN A 71 14.07 -3.85 -21.14
CA ASN A 71 12.69 -4.30 -20.94
C ASN A 71 11.99 -3.36 -19.96
N THR A 72 10.69 -3.13 -20.14
CA THR A 72 9.89 -2.25 -19.28
C THR A 72 8.90 -3.10 -18.49
N ILE A 73 9.05 -3.10 -17.17
CA ILE A 73 8.37 -3.98 -16.22
C ILE A 73 7.60 -3.10 -15.23
N TYR A 74 6.28 -3.03 -15.35
CA TYR A 74 5.47 -2.11 -14.53
C TYR A 74 4.04 -2.62 -14.36
N LEU A 75 3.30 -2.16 -13.35
CA LEU A 75 1.96 -2.60 -12.99
C LEU A 75 1.84 -4.12 -12.73
N ASN A 76 2.92 -4.81 -12.38
CA ASN A 76 2.84 -6.21 -11.95
C ASN A 76 2.66 -6.27 -10.43
N ASN A 77 2.05 -7.36 -9.96
CA ASN A 77 1.90 -7.64 -8.53
C ASN A 77 2.81 -8.80 -8.15
N PHE A 78 3.81 -8.53 -7.32
CA PHE A 78 4.71 -9.52 -6.74
C PHE A 78 4.25 -9.85 -5.32
N ILE A 79 3.82 -11.09 -5.10
CA ILE A 79 3.17 -11.49 -3.84
C ILE A 79 3.70 -12.83 -3.34
N ASN A 80 4.28 -12.85 -2.15
CA ASN A 80 4.73 -14.02 -1.44
C ASN A 80 5.70 -14.88 -2.26
N ASN A 81 6.58 -14.25 -3.05
CA ASN A 81 7.67 -14.97 -3.70
C ASN A 81 8.86 -15.09 -2.74
N GLY A 82 9.69 -16.13 -2.89
CA GLY A 82 10.93 -16.24 -2.12
C GLY A 82 11.90 -15.09 -2.41
N VAL A 83 12.00 -14.71 -3.68
CA VAL A 83 12.63 -13.48 -4.17
C VAL A 83 11.68 -12.87 -5.20
N ASN A 84 11.21 -11.65 -4.96
CA ASN A 84 10.25 -10.99 -5.86
C ASN A 84 10.84 -10.73 -7.26
N ALA A 85 12.04 -10.18 -7.31
CA ALA A 85 12.77 -9.98 -8.55
C ALA A 85 14.28 -10.01 -8.29
N GLU A 86 15.05 -10.45 -9.28
CA GLU A 86 16.50 -10.33 -9.28
C GLU A 86 17.01 -10.11 -10.72
N ASN A 87 17.82 -9.06 -10.90
CA ASN A 87 18.41 -8.72 -12.18
C ASN A 87 19.92 -9.01 -12.20
N ASN A 88 20.26 -10.20 -12.72
CA ASN A 88 21.64 -10.59 -13.03
C ASN A 88 21.99 -10.44 -14.53
N GLY A 89 21.19 -9.68 -15.26
CA GLY A 89 21.38 -9.34 -16.66
C GLY A 89 21.90 -7.91 -16.88
N GLY A 90 21.50 -7.30 -18.00
CA GLY A 90 21.71 -5.88 -18.26
C GLY A 90 20.62 -5.01 -17.64
N SER A 91 20.75 -3.69 -17.72
CA SER A 91 19.79 -2.75 -17.11
C SER A 91 18.41 -2.83 -17.75
N ASN A 92 17.38 -2.94 -16.92
CA ASN A 92 15.96 -2.92 -17.29
C ASN A 92 15.25 -1.78 -16.56
N TYR A 93 14.07 -1.42 -17.04
CA TYR A 93 13.22 -0.41 -16.41
C TYR A 93 12.15 -1.14 -15.61
N TRP A 94 12.17 -0.98 -14.29
CA TRP A 94 11.17 -1.56 -13.37
C TRP A 94 10.03 -0.60 -13.05
N ASP A 95 9.92 0.44 -13.87
CA ASP A 95 8.83 1.38 -13.93
C ASP A 95 8.70 1.91 -15.37
N ASN A 96 7.64 2.67 -15.65
CA ASN A 96 7.44 3.33 -16.93
C ASN A 96 7.73 4.85 -16.91
N GLY A 97 8.41 5.34 -15.87
CA GLY A 97 8.61 6.77 -15.60
C GLY A 97 7.43 7.47 -14.92
N SER A 98 6.37 6.75 -14.56
CA SER A 98 5.23 7.30 -13.82
C SER A 98 4.61 6.32 -12.82
N ILE A 99 4.74 5.02 -13.06
CA ILE A 99 4.28 3.96 -12.16
C ILE A 99 5.13 2.71 -12.34
N GLY A 100 5.41 2.06 -11.23
CA GLY A 100 6.17 0.83 -11.09
C GLY A 100 5.30 -0.38 -10.83
N ASN A 101 5.78 -1.28 -10.00
CA ASN A 101 5.14 -2.54 -9.62
C ASN A 101 4.70 -2.51 -8.15
N TYR A 102 3.77 -3.38 -7.80
CA TYR A 102 3.47 -3.68 -6.42
C TYR A 102 4.38 -4.78 -5.90
N TRP A 103 5.01 -4.53 -4.76
CA TRP A 103 5.93 -5.44 -4.08
C TRP A 103 5.40 -5.68 -2.67
N ASP A 104 5.11 -6.92 -2.31
CA ASP A 104 4.53 -7.25 -1.01
C ASP A 104 5.51 -7.07 0.17
N ASP A 105 6.81 -7.01 -0.10
CA ASP A 105 7.88 -6.75 0.85
C ASP A 105 8.37 -5.29 0.84
N TYR A 106 7.75 -4.41 0.05
CA TYR A 106 8.02 -2.98 0.13
C TYR A 106 7.47 -2.42 1.45
N GLY A 107 8.33 -1.70 2.19
CA GLY A 107 8.01 -1.11 3.48
C GLY A 107 8.14 0.41 3.50
N GLY A 108 7.95 1.05 2.34
CA GLY A 108 8.03 2.51 2.20
C GLY A 108 6.82 3.26 2.76
N VAL A 109 6.74 4.54 2.43
CA VAL A 109 5.69 5.47 2.86
C VAL A 109 5.09 6.12 1.60
N ASP A 110 3.79 6.40 1.61
CA ASP A 110 3.07 7.19 0.60
C ASP A 110 2.60 8.51 1.25
N ALA A 111 3.53 9.41 1.51
CA ALA A 111 3.28 10.58 2.37
C ALA A 111 2.40 11.65 1.70
N ASN A 112 2.27 11.60 0.38
CA ASN A 112 1.43 12.49 -0.40
C ASN A 112 0.09 11.84 -0.83
N ASP A 113 -0.15 10.58 -0.45
CA ASP A 113 -1.35 9.78 -0.74
C ASP A 113 -1.68 9.69 -2.24
N ASP A 114 -0.64 9.63 -3.09
CA ASP A 114 -0.80 9.52 -4.55
C ASP A 114 -0.79 8.07 -5.06
N GLY A 115 -0.50 7.11 -4.19
CA GLY A 115 -0.43 5.68 -4.51
C GLY A 115 0.90 5.16 -4.99
N ILE A 116 1.93 5.99 -4.84
CA ILE A 116 3.29 5.66 -5.17
C ILE A 116 4.11 5.80 -3.90
N GLY A 117 4.92 4.79 -3.63
CA GLY A 117 5.87 4.86 -2.54
C GLY A 117 6.92 5.94 -2.79
N ASP A 118 7.15 6.80 -1.80
CA ASP A 118 8.11 7.93 -1.86
C ASP A 118 9.58 7.50 -1.93
N THR A 119 9.85 6.20 -1.75
CA THR A 119 11.19 5.63 -1.82
C THR A 119 11.27 4.54 -2.88
N GLN A 120 12.38 4.48 -3.61
CA GLN A 120 12.59 3.45 -4.63
C GLN A 120 12.65 2.04 -4.03
N TYR A 121 12.15 1.05 -4.76
CA TYR A 121 12.37 -0.37 -4.45
C TYR A 121 13.59 -0.87 -5.22
N ILE A 122 14.63 -1.32 -4.50
CA ILE A 122 15.88 -1.80 -5.10
C ILE A 122 15.67 -3.19 -5.67
N ILE A 123 16.09 -3.42 -6.92
CA ILE A 123 16.09 -4.76 -7.50
C ILE A 123 17.43 -5.44 -7.17
N PRO A 124 17.43 -6.54 -6.40
CA PRO A 124 18.63 -7.32 -6.14
C PRO A 124 19.32 -7.78 -7.44
N GLY A 125 20.63 -8.00 -7.38
CA GLY A 125 21.43 -8.50 -8.50
C GLY A 125 22.55 -7.54 -8.92
N ILE A 126 23.21 -7.87 -10.03
CA ILE A 126 24.42 -7.13 -10.47
C ILE A 126 24.13 -5.90 -11.34
N ALA A 127 22.89 -5.75 -11.85
CA ALA A 127 22.55 -4.64 -12.76
C ALA A 127 22.43 -3.28 -12.05
N GLY A 128 22.16 -3.28 -10.74
CA GLY A 128 21.96 -2.05 -9.96
C GLY A 128 20.67 -1.32 -10.34
N ASP A 129 19.63 -2.05 -10.74
CA ASP A 129 18.34 -1.49 -11.12
C ASP A 129 17.46 -1.19 -9.90
N GLN A 130 16.45 -0.34 -10.12
CA GLN A 130 15.43 -0.02 -9.14
C GLN A 130 14.09 0.25 -9.82
N ASP A 131 13.01 0.09 -9.07
CA ASP A 131 11.70 0.64 -9.36
C ASP A 131 11.57 1.99 -8.64
N ASN A 132 11.50 3.08 -9.40
CA ASN A 132 11.45 4.43 -8.84
C ASN A 132 10.04 4.87 -8.44
N PHE A 133 9.01 4.12 -8.84
CA PHE A 133 7.62 4.46 -8.57
C PHE A 133 6.84 3.25 -8.05
N PRO A 134 7.27 2.58 -6.94
CA PRO A 134 6.59 1.42 -6.41
C PRO A 134 5.12 1.71 -6.12
N ILE A 135 4.22 0.80 -6.45
CA ILE A 135 2.81 0.94 -6.08
C ILE A 135 2.70 0.66 -4.60
N TRP A 136 2.28 1.66 -3.83
CA TRP A 136 2.15 1.55 -2.38
C TRP A 136 1.03 2.45 -1.87
N TRP A 137 0.51 2.13 -0.70
CA TRP A 137 -0.44 2.97 0.02
C TRP A 137 -0.45 2.54 1.48
N ASP A 138 -0.14 3.47 2.37
CA ASP A 138 -0.18 3.26 3.82
C ASP A 138 -1.53 3.71 4.38
N VAL A 139 -2.28 2.72 4.88
CA VAL A 139 -3.58 2.95 5.52
C VAL A 139 -3.40 3.93 6.68
N PRO A 140 -4.23 4.98 6.80
CA PRO A 140 -4.04 5.96 7.84
C PRO A 140 -4.35 5.34 9.22
N GLN A 141 -3.43 5.52 10.17
CA GLN A 141 -3.53 5.03 11.53
C GLN A 141 -3.41 6.18 12.51
N PHE A 142 -4.16 6.11 13.62
CA PHE A 142 -4.15 7.14 14.64
C PHE A 142 -4.51 6.58 16.01
N GLY A 143 -4.26 7.39 17.04
CA GLY A 143 -4.64 7.06 18.41
C GLY A 143 -5.21 8.26 19.16
N ILE A 144 -6.04 7.97 20.15
CA ILE A 144 -6.62 8.97 21.05
C ILE A 144 -5.68 9.14 22.26
N VAL A 145 -5.13 10.35 22.41
CA VAL A 145 -4.27 10.72 23.55
C VAL A 145 -5.11 11.28 24.71
N ASN A 146 -6.15 12.04 24.38
CA ASN A 146 -7.12 12.60 25.33
C ASN A 146 -8.49 12.71 24.64
N PRO A 147 -9.62 12.54 25.36
CA PRO A 147 -9.74 12.16 26.77
C PRO A 147 -9.27 10.73 27.06
N ARG A 148 -9.02 10.42 28.33
CA ARG A 148 -8.68 9.06 28.78
C ARG A 148 -9.93 8.24 29.08
N GLN A 149 -9.81 6.92 28.99
CA GLN A 149 -10.86 5.99 29.35
C GLN A 149 -11.41 6.28 30.77
N ASN A 150 -12.73 6.36 30.87
CA ASN A 150 -13.52 6.67 32.06
C ASN A 150 -13.24 8.03 32.73
N GLN A 151 -12.55 8.97 32.05
CA GLN A 151 -12.32 10.31 32.57
C GLN A 151 -13.65 11.03 32.83
N LEU A 152 -13.77 11.68 33.99
CA LEU A 152 -14.98 12.38 34.43
C LEU A 152 -15.01 13.82 33.91
N PHE A 153 -16.14 14.19 33.32
CA PHE A 153 -16.47 15.53 32.84
C PHE A 153 -17.86 15.93 33.35
N SER A 154 -18.09 17.23 33.47
CA SER A 154 -19.37 17.79 33.91
C SER A 154 -20.11 18.43 32.73
N ASN A 155 -20.67 19.62 32.93
CA ASN A 155 -21.38 20.37 31.91
C ASN A 155 -20.48 20.86 30.77
N LEU A 156 -19.17 21.06 31.02
CA LEU A 156 -18.22 21.47 29.99
C LEU A 156 -17.74 20.27 29.16
N PRO A 157 -17.74 20.38 27.81
CA PRO A 157 -17.26 19.31 26.94
C PRO A 157 -15.76 19.03 27.14
N PRO A 158 -15.32 17.79 26.92
CA PRO A 158 -13.91 17.45 26.97
C PRO A 158 -13.13 18.04 25.80
N ASN A 159 -11.89 18.46 26.07
CA ASN A 159 -10.89 18.62 25.02
C ASN A 159 -10.45 17.25 24.52
N PHE A 160 -10.17 17.14 23.23
CA PHE A 160 -9.61 15.95 22.62
C PHE A 160 -8.24 16.22 21.99
N THR A 161 -7.44 15.17 21.97
CA THR A 161 -6.14 15.15 21.30
C THR A 161 -5.98 13.80 20.66
N ILE A 162 -5.79 13.79 19.34
CA ILE A 162 -5.46 12.62 18.55
C ILE A 162 -4.05 12.76 17.98
N THR A 163 -3.43 11.63 17.66
CA THR A 163 -2.12 11.59 16.99
C THR A 163 -2.22 10.64 15.81
N ILE A 164 -1.85 11.14 14.63
CA ILE A 164 -1.71 10.32 13.42
C ILE A 164 -0.35 9.65 13.48
N TYR A 165 -0.32 8.33 13.30
CA TYR A 165 0.89 7.50 13.33
C TYR A 165 1.42 7.22 11.93
N GLU A 166 0.51 6.94 10.99
CA GLU A 166 0.81 6.54 9.61
C GLU A 166 -0.26 7.09 8.67
N GLY A 167 0.07 7.23 7.38
CA GLY A 167 -0.80 7.75 6.33
C GLY A 167 -1.16 9.24 6.47
N LEU A 168 -1.87 9.74 5.45
CA LEU A 168 -2.33 11.12 5.36
C LEU A 168 -3.86 11.20 5.47
N PRO A 169 -4.43 11.80 6.53
CA PRO A 169 -5.88 11.99 6.62
C PRO A 169 -6.33 13.14 5.70
N ASP A 170 -7.39 12.89 4.94
CA ASP A 170 -8.16 13.90 4.19
C ASP A 170 -9.21 14.56 5.09
N THR A 171 -10.04 13.76 5.76
CA THR A 171 -11.06 14.28 6.69
C THR A 171 -11.05 13.55 8.02
N ILE A 172 -11.34 14.30 9.09
CA ILE A 172 -11.41 13.79 10.46
C ILE A 172 -12.73 14.25 11.06
N TRP A 173 -13.44 13.35 11.75
CA TRP A 173 -14.65 13.70 12.49
C TRP A 173 -14.81 12.82 13.72
N TYR A 174 -15.76 13.16 14.57
CA TYR A 174 -16.22 12.26 15.64
C TYR A 174 -17.74 12.15 15.68
N THR A 175 -18.21 11.13 16.40
CA THR A 175 -19.60 10.94 16.81
C THR A 175 -19.67 10.76 18.34
N LEU A 176 -20.84 11.01 18.92
CA LEU A 176 -21.06 10.90 20.37
C LEU A 176 -22.18 9.89 20.67
N GLY A 177 -21.85 8.86 21.45
CA GLY A 177 -22.77 7.80 21.84
C GLY A 177 -23.42 7.14 20.62
N LEU A 178 -24.75 7.05 20.64
CA LEU A 178 -25.54 6.49 19.54
C LEU A 178 -25.88 7.51 18.44
N ASN A 179 -25.48 8.77 18.59
CA ASN A 179 -25.75 9.81 17.61
C ASN A 179 -24.78 9.69 16.43
N MET A 180 -25.31 9.53 15.21
CA MET A 180 -24.53 9.37 13.98
C MET A 180 -24.16 10.70 13.30
N THR A 181 -24.52 11.84 13.88
CA THR A 181 -24.10 13.16 13.38
C THR A 181 -22.58 13.26 13.39
N LYS A 182 -22.00 13.58 12.23
CA LYS A 182 -20.55 13.77 12.07
C LYS A 182 -20.16 15.20 12.47
N TYR A 183 -19.24 15.31 13.40
CA TYR A 183 -18.64 16.57 13.81
C TYR A 183 -17.22 16.66 13.21
N ASN A 184 -17.08 17.35 12.07
CA ASN A 184 -15.80 17.48 11.38
C ASN A 184 -14.81 18.34 12.17
N VAL A 185 -13.53 17.94 12.19
CA VAL A 185 -12.45 18.62 12.89
C VAL A 185 -11.22 18.69 12.00
N ASN A 186 -10.50 19.81 12.06
CA ASN A 186 -9.27 20.01 11.28
C ASN A 186 -8.00 19.86 12.13
N SER A 187 -8.16 19.81 13.46
CA SER A 187 -7.08 19.70 14.43
C SER A 187 -7.64 19.28 15.79
N ASN A 188 -6.73 19.05 16.73
CA ASN A 188 -7.07 18.86 18.14
C ASN A 188 -7.89 20.05 18.68
N GLY A 189 -8.93 19.77 19.44
CA GLY A 189 -9.88 20.78 19.86
C GLY A 189 -10.78 20.33 21.01
N THR A 190 -12.01 20.82 21.01
CA THR A 190 -13.01 20.52 22.04
C THR A 190 -14.22 19.86 21.40
N ILE A 191 -14.82 18.89 22.08
CA ILE A 191 -16.10 18.33 21.67
C ILE A 191 -17.16 19.43 21.61
N ASP A 192 -18.04 19.35 20.62
CA ASP A 192 -19.08 20.32 20.34
C ASP A 192 -19.97 20.50 21.56
N TYR A 193 -20.20 21.75 21.92
CA TYR A 193 -20.85 22.09 23.19
C TYR A 193 -22.30 21.61 23.22
N ASP A 194 -23.06 21.82 22.15
CA ASP A 194 -24.49 21.46 22.09
C ASP A 194 -24.67 19.94 21.98
N ALA A 195 -23.79 19.28 21.24
CA ALA A 195 -23.72 17.82 21.16
C ALA A 195 -23.43 17.19 22.53
N TRP A 196 -22.44 17.74 23.25
CA TRP A 196 -22.11 17.31 24.60
C TRP A 196 -23.26 17.57 25.57
N ALA A 197 -23.85 18.77 25.55
CA ALA A 197 -24.98 19.14 26.40
C ALA A 197 -26.17 18.18 26.21
N SER A 198 -26.44 17.80 24.96
CA SER A 198 -27.51 16.87 24.59
C SER A 198 -27.23 15.40 24.91
N SER A 199 -25.98 15.04 25.19
CA SER A 199 -25.59 13.67 25.57
C SER A 199 -26.11 13.32 26.96
N SER A 200 -26.58 12.09 27.17
CA SER A 200 -27.04 11.61 28.48
C SER A 200 -25.91 11.59 29.52
N GLU A 201 -26.27 11.76 30.80
CA GLU A 201 -25.36 11.48 31.92
C GLU A 201 -24.96 9.99 31.95
N GLY A 202 -23.82 9.70 32.59
CA GLY A 202 -23.24 8.37 32.66
C GLY A 202 -22.11 8.18 31.65
N TYR A 203 -22.04 7.01 31.01
CA TYR A 203 -20.99 6.70 30.05
C TYR A 203 -21.31 7.25 28.67
N VAL A 204 -20.39 8.06 28.12
CA VAL A 204 -20.48 8.62 26.78
C VAL A 204 -19.33 8.09 25.94
N GLU A 205 -19.64 7.36 24.88
CA GLU A 205 -18.65 6.97 23.88
C GLU A 205 -18.34 8.16 22.96
N ILE A 206 -17.06 8.44 22.74
CA ILE A 206 -16.59 9.37 21.73
C ILE A 206 -15.82 8.53 20.73
N ARG A 207 -16.35 8.45 19.51
CA ARG A 207 -15.71 7.70 18.42
C ARG A 207 -15.17 8.67 17.39
N PHE A 208 -13.86 8.64 17.21
CA PHE A 208 -13.16 9.42 16.20
C PHE A 208 -13.00 8.59 14.94
N TYR A 209 -12.98 9.28 13.82
CA TYR A 209 -12.82 8.71 12.49
C TYR A 209 -11.81 9.54 11.72
N ILE A 210 -10.98 8.85 10.94
CA ILE A 210 -10.14 9.45 9.92
C ILE A 210 -10.48 8.80 8.58
N ASN A 211 -10.47 9.61 7.53
CA ASN A 211 -10.68 9.18 6.15
C ASN A 211 -9.57 9.74 5.29
N ASP A 212 -9.01 8.94 4.39
CA ASP A 212 -8.04 9.40 3.39
C ASP A 212 -8.70 9.78 2.06
N THR A 213 -7.89 10.17 1.07
CA THR A 213 -8.38 10.59 -0.25
C THR A 213 -9.01 9.44 -1.06
N ARG A 214 -8.75 8.19 -0.64
CA ARG A 214 -9.27 6.96 -1.26
C ARG A 214 -10.58 6.49 -0.64
N ASN A 215 -11.10 7.22 0.34
CA ASN A 215 -12.30 6.89 1.11
C ASN A 215 -12.13 5.69 2.05
N TYR A 216 -10.89 5.34 2.41
CA TYR A 216 -10.67 4.39 3.48
C TYR A 216 -10.92 5.07 4.82
N VAL A 217 -11.81 4.49 5.62
CA VAL A 217 -12.17 5.02 6.94
C VAL A 217 -11.61 4.13 8.03
N ASN A 218 -10.74 4.71 8.87
CA ASN A 218 -10.32 4.12 10.14
C ASN A 218 -11.04 4.82 11.31
N ASN A 219 -11.18 4.14 12.45
CA ASN A 219 -11.83 4.70 13.62
C ASN A 219 -11.26 4.17 14.93
N GLU A 220 -11.29 5.03 15.95
CA GLU A 220 -10.88 4.73 17.32
C GLU A 220 -11.92 5.30 18.29
N GLN A 221 -12.03 4.73 19.49
CA GLN A 221 -13.03 5.19 20.46
C GLN A 221 -12.51 5.26 21.88
N VAL A 222 -13.10 6.16 22.66
CA VAL A 222 -12.89 6.29 24.10
C VAL A 222 -14.23 6.47 24.78
N ILE A 223 -14.41 5.82 25.93
CA ILE A 223 -15.61 6.03 26.76
C ILE A 223 -15.23 6.95 27.92
N VAL A 224 -15.96 8.05 28.08
CA VAL A 224 -15.81 9.01 29.19
C VAL A 224 -17.03 8.98 30.09
N ARG A 225 -16.96 9.62 31.25
CA ARG A 225 -18.08 9.78 32.17
C ARG A 225 -18.57 11.22 32.17
N LYS A 226 -19.88 11.43 32.01
CA LYS A 226 -20.56 12.71 32.17
C LYS A 226 -21.39 12.71 33.45
N ASP A 227 -21.19 13.70 34.30
CA ASP A 227 -21.93 13.87 35.57
C ASP A 227 -22.14 15.37 35.87
N ILE A 228 -23.40 15.80 35.90
CA ILE A 228 -23.78 17.20 36.14
C ILE A 228 -24.45 17.41 37.51
N SER A 229 -24.42 16.39 38.36
CA SER A 229 -25.01 16.41 39.71
C SER A 229 -24.20 17.20 40.74
#